data_AF-A0A0F4LBR2-F1
#
_entry.id   AF-A0A0F4LBR2-F1
#
_cell.length_a   1.000
_cell.length_b   1.000
_cell.length_c   1.000
_cell.angle_alpha   90.00
_cell.angle_beta   90.00
_cell.angle_gamma   90.00
#
_symmetry.space_group_name_H-M   'P 1'
#
loop_
_entity.id
_entity.type
_entity.pdbx_description
1 polymer ?
#
loop_
_entity_poly.entity_id
_entity_poly.type
_entity_poly.pdbx_seq_one_letter_code
_entity_poly.pdbx_strand_id
1 'polypeptide(L)'
;MMTTFTAGINVVEPHMTAHANAGSSTVRQIGGSLGTALSMLVISLCAGGTSTANLAIGYRWGFVLMLAFAIIGFCSSLFLPQKEN
;
A
#
# COMPACT_ATOMS: atom_id res chain seq x y z
N MET A 1 3.77 7.40 -18.81
CA MET A 1 4.57 7.69 -17.61
C MET A 1 5.15 6.39 -17.07
N MET A 2 6.38 6.40 -16.58
CA MET A 2 7.02 5.24 -15.94
C MET A 2 6.55 5.13 -14.48
N THR A 3 6.30 3.91 -13.99
CA THR A 3 5.89 3.72 -12.58
C THR A 3 7.03 4.06 -11.63
N THR A 4 6.73 4.58 -10.43
CA THR A 4 7.74 5.02 -9.45
C THR A 4 8.77 3.94 -9.14
N PHE A 5 8.34 2.68 -9.03
CA PHE A 5 9.28 1.58 -8.81
C PHE A 5 10.18 1.30 -10.01
N THR A 6 9.65 1.38 -11.24
CA THR A 6 10.48 1.25 -12.45
C THR A 6 11.49 2.39 -12.55
N ALA A 7 11.08 3.61 -12.22
CA ALA A 7 11.98 4.76 -12.15
C ALA A 7 13.09 4.53 -11.11
N GLY A 8 12.75 4.03 -9.92
CA GLY A 8 13.70 3.69 -8.86
C GLY A 8 14.69 2.59 -9.24
N ILE A 9 14.23 1.52 -9.90
CA ILE A 9 15.11 0.43 -10.35
C ILE A 9 16.11 0.93 -11.40
N ASN A 10 15.71 1.86 -12.27
CA ASN A 10 16.58 2.43 -13.31
C ASN A 10 17.68 3.37 -12.78
N VAL A 11 17.63 3.78 -11.50
CA VAL A 11 18.69 4.58 -10.87
C VAL A 11 19.79 3.69 -10.27
N VAL A 12 19.54 2.40 -10.14
CA VAL A 12 20.46 1.43 -9.55
C VAL A 12 21.46 0.94 -10.61
N GLU A 13 22.69 0.62 -10.18
CA GLU A 13 23.73 0.09 -11.08
C GLU A 13 23.23 -1.15 -11.87
N PRO A 14 23.66 -1.34 -13.13
CA PRO A 14 23.11 -2.37 -14.01
C PRO A 14 23.15 -3.78 -13.42
N HIS A 15 24.22 -4.12 -12.69
CA HIS A 15 24.41 -5.44 -12.07
C HIS A 15 23.49 -5.67 -10.86
N MET A 16 22.90 -4.61 -10.29
CA MET A 16 22.04 -4.63 -9.11
C MET A 16 20.55 -4.53 -9.46
N THR A 17 20.20 -4.31 -10.73
CA THR A 17 18.82 -4.18 -11.21
C THR A 17 17.94 -5.38 -10.87
N ALA A 18 18.48 -6.60 -10.97
CA ALA A 18 17.77 -7.83 -10.61
C ALA A 18 17.43 -7.88 -9.10
N HIS A 19 18.37 -7.49 -8.24
CA HIS A 19 18.16 -7.39 -6.80
C HIS A 19 17.17 -6.28 -6.43
N ALA A 20 17.25 -5.13 -7.08
CA ALA A 20 16.31 -4.02 -6.88
C ALA A 20 14.88 -4.42 -7.29
N ASN A 21 14.72 -5.17 -8.37
CA ASN A 21 13.42 -5.67 -8.81
C ASN A 21 12.85 -6.73 -7.85
N ALA A 22 13.68 -7.65 -7.38
CA ALA A 22 13.30 -8.63 -6.36
C ALA A 22 12.84 -7.94 -5.06
N GLY A 23 13.65 -7.01 -4.54
CA GLY A 23 13.33 -6.24 -3.34
C GLY A 23 12.04 -5.42 -3.48
N SER A 24 11.86 -4.73 -4.61
CA SER A 24 10.64 -3.97 -4.89
C SER A 24 9.39 -4.88 -4.92
N SER A 25 9.51 -6.08 -5.49
CA SER A 25 8.41 -7.04 -5.56
C SER A 25 8.06 -7.59 -4.18
N THR A 26 9.05 -7.93 -3.36
CA THR A 26 8.84 -8.37 -1.98
C THR A 26 8.14 -7.31 -1.14
N VAL A 27 8.56 -6.06 -1.21
CA VAL A 27 7.91 -4.96 -0.48
C VAL A 27 6.44 -4.82 -0.88
N ARG A 28 6.13 -4.92 -2.17
CA ARG A 28 4.72 -4.87 -2.62
C ARG A 28 3.91 -6.08 -2.15
N GLN A 29 4.48 -7.27 -2.16
CA GLN A 29 3.80 -8.47 -1.67
C GLN A 29 3.49 -8.37 -0.17
N ILE A 30 4.48 -7.95 0.63
CA ILE A 30 4.29 -7.72 2.07
C ILE A 30 3.26 -6.62 2.30
N GLY A 31 3.35 -5.50 1.59
CA GLY A 31 2.39 -4.40 1.70
C GLY A 31 0.97 -4.83 1.33
N GLY A 32 0.81 -5.58 0.25
CA GLY A 32 -0.49 -6.07 -0.21
C GLY A 32 -1.13 -7.08 0.74
N SER A 33 -0.35 -8.04 1.26
CA SER A 33 -0.85 -9.04 2.21
C SER A 33 -1.17 -8.40 3.57
N LEU A 34 -0.28 -7.54 4.09
CA LEU A 34 -0.49 -6.81 5.33
C LEU A 34 -1.70 -5.89 5.25
N GLY A 35 -1.85 -5.12 4.17
CA GLY A 35 -2.99 -4.23 3.96
C GLY A 35 -4.31 -5.02 3.97
N THR A 36 -4.37 -6.14 3.25
CA THR A 36 -5.56 -7.00 3.21
C THR A 36 -5.89 -7.57 4.60
N ALA A 37 -4.88 -8.08 5.31
CA ALA A 37 -5.06 -8.65 6.65
C ALA A 37 -5.57 -7.61 7.65
N LEU A 38 -4.99 -6.40 7.65
CA LEU A 38 -5.42 -5.31 8.52
C LEU A 38 -6.84 -4.84 8.20
N SER A 39 -7.19 -4.74 6.91
CA SER A 39 -8.57 -4.42 6.51
C SER A 39 -9.57 -5.45 7.01
N MET A 40 -9.29 -6.74 6.82
CA MET A 40 -10.19 -7.80 7.27
C MET A 40 -10.31 -7.84 8.80
N LEU A 41 -9.22 -7.55 9.52
CA LEU A 41 -9.24 -7.41 10.98
C LEU A 41 -10.18 -6.29 11.42
N VAL A 42 -10.05 -5.09 10.83
CA VAL A 42 -10.92 -3.94 11.16
C VAL A 42 -12.37 -4.21 10.79
N ILE A 43 -12.63 -4.78 9.61
CA ILE A 43 -13.98 -5.14 9.17
C ILE A 43 -14.62 -6.09 10.18
N SER A 44 -13.89 -7.14 10.59
CA SER A 44 -14.41 -8.16 11.51
C SER A 44 -14.67 -7.60 12.91
N LEU A 45 -13.77 -6.74 13.41
CA LEU A 45 -13.92 -6.11 14.72
C LEU A 45 -15.09 -5.12 14.75
N CYS A 46 -15.26 -4.32 13.70
CA CYS A 46 -16.27 -3.27 13.64
C CYS A 46 -17.65 -3.76 13.19
N ALA A 47 -17.75 -4.91 12.52
CA ALA A 47 -19.05 -5.42 12.08
C ALA A 47 -19.92 -5.86 13.28
N GLY A 48 -19.34 -6.47 14.31
CA GLY A 48 -20.09 -6.89 15.51
C GLY A 48 -21.17 -7.96 15.23
N GLY A 49 -21.18 -8.58 14.06
CA GLY A 49 -22.07 -9.66 13.65
C GLY A 49 -22.11 -9.85 12.13
N THR A 50 -22.92 -10.79 11.66
CA THR A 50 -22.95 -11.21 10.24
C THR A 50 -24.16 -10.69 9.44
N SER A 51 -25.01 -9.86 10.06
CA SER A 51 -26.11 -9.22 9.33
C SER A 51 -25.58 -8.24 8.29
N THR A 52 -26.35 -7.99 7.22
CA THR A 52 -25.95 -7.03 6.17
C THR A 52 -25.68 -5.63 6.74
N ALA A 53 -26.46 -5.19 7.72
CA ALA A 53 -26.27 -3.90 8.39
C ALA A 53 -24.94 -3.85 9.16
N ASN A 54 -24.61 -4.92 9.86
CA ASN A 54 -23.36 -5.07 10.61
C ASN A 54 -22.15 -5.09 9.67
N LEU A 55 -22.20 -5.87 8.59
CA LEU A 55 -21.14 -5.90 7.58
C LEU A 55 -20.93 -4.53 6.94
N ALA A 56 -22.00 -3.77 6.66
CA ALA A 56 -21.88 -2.42 6.10
C ALA A 56 -21.09 -1.47 7.02
N ILE A 57 -21.30 -1.57 8.34
CA ILE A 57 -20.51 -0.81 9.33
C ILE A 57 -19.04 -1.26 9.28
N GLY A 58 -18.78 -2.57 9.27
CA GLY A 58 -17.43 -3.12 9.16
C GLY A 58 -16.69 -2.64 7.90
N TYR A 59 -17.32 -2.75 6.74
CA TYR A 59 -16.74 -2.28 5.47
C TYR A 59 -16.49 -0.78 5.43
N ARG A 60 -17.38 0.03 6.01
CA ARG A 60 -17.17 1.48 6.13
C ARG A 60 -15.88 1.78 6.88
N TRP A 61 -15.65 1.12 8.02
CA TRP A 61 -14.42 1.31 8.80
C TRP A 61 -13.18 0.75 8.09
N GLY A 62 -13.30 -0.40 7.44
CA GLY A 62 -12.23 -0.94 6.59
C GLY A 62 -11.84 0.01 5.44
N PHE A 63 -12.81 0.69 4.83
CA PHE A 63 -12.57 1.69 3.80
C PHE A 63 -11.88 2.94 4.38
N VAL A 64 -12.32 3.43 5.54
CA VAL A 64 -11.67 4.56 6.24
C VAL A 64 -10.22 4.25 6.56
N LEU A 65 -9.89 3.02 6.99
CA LEU A 65 -8.50 2.59 7.20
C LEU A 65 -7.69 2.69 5.89
N MET A 66 -8.21 2.16 4.78
CA MET A 66 -7.51 2.20 3.50
C MET A 66 -7.36 3.63 2.96
N LEU A 67 -8.36 4.49 3.20
CA LEU A 67 -8.27 5.90 2.90
C LEU A 67 -7.15 6.57 3.71
N ALA A 68 -6.98 6.23 4.99
CA ALA A 68 -5.90 6.76 5.81
C ALA A 68 -4.52 6.35 5.25
N PHE A 69 -4.33 5.10 4.82
CA PHE A 69 -3.10 4.68 4.15
C PHE A 69 -2.87 5.41 2.82
N ALA A 70 -3.92 5.65 2.04
CA ALA A 70 -3.83 6.42 0.81
C ALA A 70 -3.41 7.88 1.08
N ILE A 71 -3.95 8.51 2.13
CA ILE A 71 -3.54 9.86 2.56
C ILE A 71 -2.08 9.87 3.00
N ILE A 72 -1.63 8.89 3.79
CA ILE A 72 -0.22 8.78 4.20
C ILE A 72 0.69 8.66 2.97
N GLY A 73 0.35 7.81 2.01
CA GLY A 73 1.10 7.65 0.76
C GLY A 73 1.11 8.94 -0.06
N PHE A 74 -0.02 9.63 -0.15
CA PHE A 74 -0.14 10.91 -0.84
C PHE A 74 0.70 12.01 -0.16
N CYS A 75 0.59 12.18 1.15
CA CYS A 75 1.40 13.14 1.90
C CYS A 75 2.89 12.82 1.77
N SER A 76 3.28 11.55 1.87
CA SER A 76 4.67 11.11 1.70
C SER A 76 5.20 11.44 0.29
N SER A 77 4.33 11.40 -0.72
CA SER A 77 4.73 11.74 -2.10
C SER A 77 5.15 13.20 -2.28
N LEU A 78 4.64 14.12 -1.44
CA LEU A 78 5.00 15.54 -1.47
C LEU A 78 6.41 15.81 -0.95
N PHE A 79 6.99 14.88 -0.19
CA PHE A 79 8.34 14.97 0.38
C PHE A 79 9.38 14.18 -0.42
N LEU A 80 8.99 13.54 -1.53
CA LEU A 80 9.96 12.83 -2.37
C LEU A 80 10.93 13.85 -3.00
N PRO A 81 12.25 13.66 -2.85
CA PRO A 81 13.23 14.55 -3.45
C PRO A 81 13.04 14.54 -4.97
N GLN A 82 12.99 15.73 -5.57
CA GLN A 82 12.97 15.85 -7.02
C GLN A 82 14.29 15.31 -7.57
N LYS A 83 14.21 14.56 -8.68
CA LYS A 83 15.38 14.10 -9.40
C LYS A 83 16.19 15.34 -9.84
N GLU A 84 17.37 15.55 -9.26
CA GLU A 84 18.35 16.50 -9.78
C GLU A 84 18.80 15.97 -11.15
N ASN A 85 18.71 16.82 -12.18
CA ASN A 85 18.96 16.43 -13.58
C ASN A 85 20.44 16.10 -13.81
#